data_AF-A0A932IZD0-F1
#
_entry.id   AF-A0A932IZD0-F1
#
_cell.length_a   1.000
_cell.length_b   1.000
_cell.length_c   1.000
_cell.angle_alpha   90.00
_cell.angle_beta   90.00
_cell.angle_gamma   90.00
#
_symmetry.space_group_name_H-M   'P 1'
#
loop_
_entity.id
_entity.type
_entity.pdbx_description
1 polymer ?
#
loop_
_entity_poly.entity_id
_entity_poly.type
_entity_poly.pdbx_seq_one_letter_code
_entity_poly.pdbx_strand_id
1 'polypeptide(L)'
;VRAAESELRRAKEEVTERLAEAYSDLLRIARTRASAAARLAQVVQLVTQVARQTEAGKLSELDLQQAQNAELDAELTSNTLESEYQSTLVRLRLLAGGELSEDLVEFSLDHTSPRDTTRNAALQVAQARATAAQLRVRTLAATLAPKIDLNVRQLLNNHTTPPQTTVQQRGWSIGVSWDMPLGGENFARRDESISRSAQAQSDVERAELAARAEFESLTPRIANLRHAVSNLTTQESKMAQLVRASNIQFEAGRRNLQQIIQSWDSYFNLQQRLHEQRHKLFLAQMRQLSLAGQLLESVGLAP
;
A
#
# COMPACT_ATOMS: atom_id res chain seq x y z
N VAL A 1 26.63 1.36 0.30
CA VAL A 1 26.06 0.01 0.07
C VAL A 1 24.86 -0.24 0.98
N ARG A 2 25.01 -0.40 2.30
CA ARG A 2 23.87 -0.61 3.23
C ARG A 2 22.70 0.38 3.12
N ALA A 3 22.97 1.68 2.94
CA ALA A 3 21.92 2.68 2.76
C ALA A 3 21.14 2.49 1.44
N ALA A 4 21.81 2.07 0.37
CA ALA A 4 21.16 1.81 -0.92
C ALA A 4 20.34 0.52 -0.87
N GLU A 5 20.80 -0.51 -0.13
CA GLU A 5 20.04 -1.74 0.09
C GLU A 5 18.75 -1.49 0.90
N SER A 6 18.82 -0.67 1.95
CA SER A 6 17.62 -0.31 2.72
C SER A 6 16.67 0.60 1.94
N GLU A 7 17.18 1.50 1.10
CA GLU A 7 16.36 2.29 0.17
C GLU A 7 15.66 1.41 -0.87
N LEU A 8 16.35 0.41 -1.43
CA LEU A 8 15.74 -0.56 -2.33
C LEU A 8 14.65 -1.38 -1.64
N ARG A 9 14.89 -1.85 -0.40
CA ARG A 9 13.87 -2.56 0.39
C ARG A 9 12.65 -1.69 0.63
N ARG A 10 12.84 -0.43 1.05
CA ARG A 10 11.75 0.53 1.25
C ARG A 10 10.96 0.74 -0.04
N ALA A 11 11.64 0.92 -1.18
CA ALA A 11 10.98 1.10 -2.46
C ALA A 11 10.14 -0.13 -2.85
N LYS A 12 10.66 -1.34 -2.60
CA LYS A 12 9.90 -2.59 -2.81
C LYS A 12 8.66 -2.65 -1.92
N GLU A 13 8.79 -2.41 -0.63
CA GLU A 13 7.65 -2.38 0.31
C GLU A 13 6.59 -1.35 -0.11
N GLU A 14 7.01 -0.15 -0.48
CA GLU A 14 6.10 0.92 -0.91
C GLU A 14 5.38 0.58 -2.22
N VAL A 15 6.07 -0.02 -3.19
CA VAL A 15 5.44 -0.49 -4.44
C VAL A 15 4.48 -1.64 -4.16
N THR A 16 4.86 -2.61 -3.33
CA THR A 16 3.99 -3.73 -2.94
C THR A 16 2.75 -3.23 -2.22
N GLU A 17 2.88 -2.29 -1.28
CA GLU A 17 1.75 -1.69 -0.55
C GLU A 17 0.78 -1.01 -1.51
N ARG A 18 1.29 -0.17 -2.44
CA ARG A 18 0.46 0.52 -3.45
C ARG A 18 -0.25 -0.45 -4.40
N LEU A 19 0.45 -1.49 -4.86
CA LEU A 19 -0.14 -2.51 -5.74
C LEU A 19 -1.22 -3.31 -5.02
N ALA A 20 -0.96 -3.73 -3.78
CA ALA A 20 -1.91 -4.48 -2.99
C ALA A 20 -3.13 -3.63 -2.61
N GLU A 21 -2.95 -2.34 -2.31
CA GLU A 21 -4.05 -1.39 -2.09
C GLU A 21 -4.94 -1.31 -3.34
N ALA A 22 -4.36 -1.01 -4.50
CA ALA A 22 -5.09 -0.91 -5.76
C ALA A 22 -5.81 -2.22 -6.16
N TYR A 23 -5.17 -3.37 -5.92
CA TYR A 23 -5.80 -4.68 -6.15
C TYR A 23 -6.96 -4.93 -5.20
N SER A 24 -6.80 -4.60 -3.91
CA SER A 24 -7.86 -4.76 -2.92
C SER A 24 -9.07 -3.84 -3.17
N ASP A 25 -8.83 -2.66 -3.74
CA ASP A 25 -9.87 -1.75 -4.23
C ASP A 25 -10.67 -2.37 -5.38
N LEU A 26 -9.96 -2.96 -6.36
CA LEU A 26 -10.59 -3.66 -7.47
C LEU A 26 -11.47 -4.82 -6.98
N LEU A 27 -10.97 -5.62 -6.04
CA LEU A 27 -11.74 -6.71 -5.42
C LEU A 27 -12.99 -6.19 -4.68
N ARG A 28 -12.88 -5.07 -3.95
CA ARG A 28 -14.01 -4.44 -3.25
C ARG A 28 -15.09 -4.00 -4.23
N ILE A 29 -14.71 -3.33 -5.32
CA ILE A 29 -15.65 -2.85 -6.35
C ILE A 29 -16.26 -4.03 -7.09
N ALA A 30 -15.47 -5.04 -7.45
CA ALA A 30 -15.97 -6.25 -8.12
C ALA A 30 -17.05 -6.97 -7.30
N ARG A 31 -16.86 -7.12 -5.98
CA ARG A 31 -17.87 -7.69 -5.08
C ARG A 31 -19.14 -6.83 -5.00
N THR A 32 -18.98 -5.51 -4.85
CA THR A 32 -20.11 -4.57 -4.77
C THR A 32 -20.92 -4.56 -6.06
N ARG A 33 -20.25 -4.62 -7.21
CA ARG A 33 -20.85 -4.76 -8.54
C ARG A 33 -21.64 -6.06 -8.68
N ALA A 34 -21.11 -7.18 -8.21
CA ALA A 34 -21.83 -8.46 -8.22
C ALA A 34 -23.14 -8.38 -7.39
N SER A 35 -23.10 -7.75 -6.21
CA SER A 35 -24.30 -7.48 -5.40
C SER A 35 -25.30 -6.55 -6.12
N ALA A 36 -24.82 -5.52 -6.80
CA ALA A 36 -25.67 -4.60 -7.56
C ALA A 36 -26.35 -5.30 -8.75
N ALA A 37 -25.63 -6.14 -9.49
CA ALA A 37 -26.18 -6.94 -10.59
C ALA A 37 -27.27 -7.91 -10.10
N ALA A 38 -27.06 -8.55 -8.94
CA ALA A 38 -28.07 -9.40 -8.32
C ALA A 38 -29.33 -8.62 -7.92
N ARG A 39 -29.19 -7.41 -7.37
CA ARG A 39 -30.32 -6.51 -7.06
C ARG A 39 -31.07 -6.10 -8.33
N LEU A 40 -30.37 -5.70 -9.39
CA LEU A 40 -31.00 -5.32 -10.65
C LEU A 40 -31.83 -6.48 -11.22
N ALA A 41 -31.28 -7.69 -11.25
CA ALA A 41 -32.00 -8.87 -11.71
C ALA A 41 -33.30 -9.13 -10.91
N GLN A 42 -33.27 -8.93 -9.58
CA GLN A 42 -34.45 -9.07 -8.72
C GLN A 42 -35.50 -8.00 -9.01
N VAL A 43 -35.08 -6.75 -9.23
CA VAL A 43 -36.00 -5.64 -9.52
C VAL A 43 -36.63 -5.78 -10.90
N VAL A 44 -35.88 -6.20 -11.92
CA VAL A 44 -36.44 -6.47 -13.27
C VAL A 44 -37.53 -7.56 -13.21
N GLN A 45 -37.31 -8.61 -12.42
CA GLN A 45 -38.32 -9.64 -12.18
C GLN A 45 -39.55 -9.08 -11.46
N LEU A 46 -39.35 -8.22 -10.47
CA LEU A 46 -40.44 -7.55 -9.75
C LEU A 46 -41.28 -6.67 -10.67
N VAL A 47 -40.66 -5.84 -11.52
CA VAL A 47 -41.38 -5.01 -12.49
C VAL A 47 -42.23 -5.86 -13.42
N THR A 48 -41.67 -6.96 -13.93
CA THR A 48 -42.40 -7.90 -14.78
C THR A 48 -43.60 -8.51 -14.06
N GLN A 49 -43.46 -8.86 -12.78
CA GLN A 49 -44.54 -9.41 -11.96
C GLN A 49 -45.63 -8.36 -11.69
N VAL A 50 -45.24 -7.14 -11.30
CA VAL A 50 -46.14 -6.03 -11.00
C VAL A 50 -46.93 -5.64 -12.26
N ALA A 51 -46.28 -5.54 -13.42
CA ALA A 51 -46.93 -5.24 -14.69
C ALA A 51 -48.07 -6.22 -15.01
N ARG A 52 -47.83 -7.53 -14.90
CA ARG A 52 -48.87 -8.56 -15.10
C ARG A 52 -50.02 -8.45 -14.09
N GLN A 53 -49.71 -8.07 -12.85
CA GLN A 53 -50.73 -7.91 -11.81
C GLN A 53 -51.54 -6.63 -11.99
N THR A 54 -50.95 -5.55 -12.49
CA THR A 54 -51.64 -4.31 -12.88
C THR A 54 -52.55 -4.55 -14.08
N GLU A 55 -52.09 -5.26 -15.12
CA GLU A 55 -52.92 -5.67 -16.27
C GLU A 55 -54.12 -6.53 -15.83
N ALA A 56 -53.93 -7.40 -14.84
CA ALA A 56 -55.00 -8.20 -14.23
C ALA A 56 -55.89 -7.41 -13.25
N GLY A 57 -55.66 -6.11 -13.07
CA GLY A 57 -56.43 -5.23 -12.17
C GLY A 57 -56.21 -5.49 -10.68
N LYS A 58 -55.16 -6.24 -10.30
CA LYS A 58 -54.86 -6.58 -8.89
C LYS A 58 -54.00 -5.53 -8.19
N LEU A 59 -53.19 -4.81 -8.93
CA LEU A 59 -52.34 -3.71 -8.44
C LEU A 59 -52.67 -2.42 -9.17
N SER A 60 -52.27 -1.30 -8.57
CA SER A 60 -52.49 0.03 -9.16
C SER A 60 -51.42 0.37 -10.21
N GLU A 61 -51.70 1.34 -11.07
CA GLU A 61 -50.68 1.92 -11.96
C GLU A 61 -49.57 2.63 -11.17
N LEU A 62 -49.89 3.15 -9.98
CA LEU A 62 -48.91 3.76 -9.08
C LEU A 62 -47.87 2.74 -8.60
N ASP A 63 -48.29 1.51 -8.29
CA ASP A 63 -47.39 0.41 -7.91
C ASP A 63 -46.45 0.07 -9.08
N LEU A 64 -46.96 0.04 -10.31
CA LEU A 64 -46.13 -0.18 -11.50
C LEU A 64 -45.08 0.92 -11.68
N GLN A 65 -45.47 2.19 -11.55
CA GLN A 65 -44.53 3.32 -11.61
C GLN A 65 -43.48 3.24 -10.49
N GLN A 66 -43.87 2.83 -9.29
CA GLN A 66 -42.93 2.64 -8.18
C GLN A 66 -41.91 1.54 -8.47
N ALA A 67 -42.33 0.42 -9.04
CA ALA A 67 -41.43 -0.66 -9.43
C ALA A 67 -40.45 -0.21 -10.55
N GLN A 68 -40.95 0.51 -11.56
CA GLN A 68 -40.13 1.05 -12.65
C GLN A 68 -39.10 2.06 -12.15
N ASN A 69 -39.45 2.91 -11.19
CA ASN A 69 -38.49 3.83 -10.57
C ASN A 69 -37.37 3.06 -9.83
N ALA A 70 -37.70 1.99 -9.12
CA ALA A 70 -36.71 1.16 -8.46
C ALA A 70 -35.77 0.46 -9.46
N GLU A 71 -36.27 0.09 -10.65
CA GLU A 71 -35.48 -0.48 -11.74
C GLU A 71 -34.46 0.54 -12.25
N LEU A 72 -34.91 1.75 -12.57
CA LEU A 72 -34.04 2.85 -13.01
C LEU A 72 -32.94 3.15 -11.97
N ASP A 73 -33.28 3.19 -10.68
CA ASP A 73 -32.30 3.40 -9.61
C ASP A 73 -31.26 2.26 -9.54
N ALA A 74 -31.70 1.01 -9.73
CA ALA A 74 -30.81 -0.15 -9.75
C ALA A 74 -29.89 -0.14 -10.98
N GLU A 75 -30.40 0.23 -12.15
CA GLU A 75 -29.62 0.39 -13.39
C GLU A 75 -28.56 1.47 -13.25
N LEU A 76 -28.93 2.66 -12.74
CA LEU A 76 -27.99 3.77 -12.50
C LEU A 76 -26.87 3.35 -11.55
N THR A 77 -27.21 2.64 -10.48
CA THR A 77 -26.23 2.10 -9.53
C THR A 77 -25.28 1.11 -10.21
N SER A 78 -25.82 0.19 -11.02
CA SER A 78 -25.01 -0.81 -11.71
C SER A 78 -24.08 -0.18 -12.76
N ASN A 79 -24.56 0.79 -13.52
CA ASN A 79 -23.77 1.51 -14.52
C ASN A 79 -22.64 2.33 -13.88
N THR A 80 -22.93 2.96 -12.73
CA THR A 80 -21.92 3.69 -11.96
C THR A 80 -20.81 2.75 -11.49
N LEU A 81 -21.17 1.60 -10.91
CA LEU A 81 -20.20 0.60 -10.45
C LEU A 81 -19.41 -0.04 -11.59
N GLU A 82 -20.00 -0.18 -12.78
CA GLU A 82 -19.27 -0.60 -13.98
C GLU A 82 -18.20 0.43 -14.35
N SER A 83 -18.56 1.71 -14.43
CA SER A 83 -17.59 2.77 -14.73
C SER A 83 -16.48 2.85 -13.68
N GLU A 84 -16.81 2.73 -12.39
CA GLU A 84 -15.83 2.69 -11.31
C GLU A 84 -14.89 1.48 -11.43
N TYR A 85 -15.43 0.30 -11.75
CA TYR A 85 -14.65 -0.91 -11.98
C TYR A 85 -13.64 -0.71 -13.11
N GLN A 86 -14.08 -0.20 -14.27
CA GLN A 86 -13.19 0.08 -15.40
C GLN A 86 -12.11 1.09 -15.04
N SER A 87 -12.45 2.17 -14.32
CA SER A 87 -11.47 3.17 -13.89
C SER A 87 -10.42 2.61 -12.93
N THR A 88 -10.83 1.71 -12.04
CA THR A 88 -9.95 1.06 -11.05
C THR A 88 -9.05 0.03 -11.72
N LEU A 89 -9.59 -0.70 -12.69
CA LEU A 89 -8.83 -1.63 -13.51
C LEU A 89 -7.73 -0.93 -14.30
N VAL A 90 -8.04 0.21 -14.95
CA VAL A 90 -7.05 1.02 -15.66
C VAL A 90 -5.97 1.52 -14.70
N ARG A 91 -6.34 1.99 -13.50
CA ARG A 91 -5.37 2.41 -12.48
C ARG A 91 -4.43 1.27 -12.08
N LEU A 92 -4.96 0.08 -11.84
CA LEU A 92 -4.16 -1.09 -11.48
C LEU A 92 -3.23 -1.50 -12.62
N ARG A 93 -3.69 -1.48 -13.89
CA ARG A 93 -2.86 -1.77 -15.07
C ARG A 93 -1.69 -0.80 -15.18
N LEU A 94 -1.92 0.49 -14.96
CA LEU A 94 -0.87 1.52 -14.97
C LEU A 94 0.17 1.30 -13.86
N LEU A 95 -0.26 0.87 -12.67
CA LEU A 95 0.64 0.57 -11.56
C LEU A 95 1.43 -0.72 -11.77
N ALA A 96 0.79 -1.77 -12.30
CA ALA A 96 1.41 -3.06 -12.55
C ALA A 96 2.36 -3.04 -13.78
N GLY A 97 2.15 -2.12 -14.72
CA GLY A 97 3.01 -1.94 -15.89
C GLY A 97 2.85 -3.03 -16.96
N GLY A 98 1.75 -3.79 -16.95
CA GLY A 98 1.53 -4.90 -17.87
C GLY A 98 0.07 -5.35 -17.95
N GLU A 99 -0.17 -6.42 -18.72
CA GLU A 99 -1.47 -7.06 -18.80
C GLU A 99 -1.80 -7.78 -17.48
N LEU A 100 -3.04 -7.63 -17.03
CA LEU A 100 -3.56 -8.31 -15.85
C LEU A 100 -4.34 -9.55 -16.29
N SER A 101 -4.24 -10.61 -15.51
CA SER A 101 -5.19 -11.72 -15.62
C SER A 101 -6.62 -11.21 -15.46
N GLU A 102 -7.55 -11.75 -16.24
CA GLU A 102 -8.98 -11.43 -16.11
C GLU A 102 -9.57 -12.03 -14.83
N ASP A 103 -8.97 -13.11 -14.33
CA ASP A 103 -9.43 -13.80 -13.13
C ASP A 103 -8.95 -13.10 -11.86
N LEU A 104 -9.89 -12.51 -11.14
CA LEU A 104 -9.67 -11.94 -9.81
C LEU A 104 -9.63 -13.04 -8.76
N VAL A 105 -8.45 -13.24 -8.18
CA VAL A 105 -8.23 -14.20 -7.09
C VAL A 105 -8.41 -13.52 -5.75
N GLU A 106 -9.19 -14.14 -4.86
CA GLU A 106 -9.32 -13.67 -3.49
C GLU A 106 -7.99 -13.85 -2.74
N PHE A 107 -7.48 -12.73 -2.21
CA PHE A 107 -6.22 -12.69 -1.50
C PHE A 107 -6.45 -12.37 -0.02
N SER A 108 -5.84 -13.15 0.85
CA SER A 108 -5.82 -12.91 2.29
C SER A 108 -4.38 -12.82 2.76
N LEU A 109 -4.10 -11.84 3.63
CA LEU A 109 -2.80 -11.72 4.27
C LEU A 109 -2.71 -12.73 5.40
N ASP A 110 -1.57 -13.41 5.52
CA ASP A 110 -1.21 -14.05 6.76
C ASP A 110 -0.84 -12.97 7.79
N HIS A 111 -1.86 -12.47 8.47
CA HIS A 111 -1.70 -11.41 9.46
C HIS A 111 -1.49 -12.01 10.86
N THR A 112 -0.25 -12.42 11.12
CA THR A 112 0.22 -12.57 12.51
C THR A 112 0.52 -11.18 13.04
N SER A 113 -0.13 -10.77 14.14
CA SER A 113 0.06 -9.41 14.68
C SER A 113 1.54 -9.18 15.02
N PRO A 114 2.23 -8.29 14.30
CA PRO A 114 3.62 -7.99 14.60
C PRO A 114 3.73 -7.37 16.00
N ARG A 115 4.92 -7.51 16.61
CA ARG A 115 5.19 -7.04 17.97
C ARG A 115 5.99 -5.75 18.03
N ASP A 116 6.72 -5.40 16.97
CA ASP A 116 7.62 -4.27 16.94
C ASP A 116 7.77 -3.66 15.54
N THR A 117 8.40 -2.48 15.49
CA THR A 117 8.71 -1.73 14.26
C THR A 117 10.20 -1.75 13.93
N THR A 118 10.98 -2.65 14.56
CA THR A 118 12.46 -2.67 14.43
C THR A 118 12.93 -2.96 13.02
N ARG A 119 12.15 -3.73 12.25
CA ARG A 119 12.46 -4.08 10.86
C ARG A 119 11.92 -3.08 9.83
N ASN A 120 11.29 -1.99 10.26
CA ASN A 120 10.75 -0.96 9.37
C ASN A 120 11.82 -0.43 8.40
N ALA A 121 11.57 -0.52 7.09
CA ALA A 121 12.56 -0.12 6.09
C ALA A 121 12.87 1.39 6.14
N ALA A 122 11.88 2.25 6.39
CA ALA A 122 12.10 3.69 6.50
C ALA A 122 12.99 4.05 7.69
N LEU A 123 12.82 3.37 8.83
CA LEU A 123 13.68 3.53 10.01
C LEU A 123 15.11 3.07 9.71
N GLN A 124 15.27 1.92 9.04
CA GLN A 124 16.59 1.42 8.64
C GLN A 124 17.32 2.38 7.68
N VAL A 125 16.61 3.02 6.75
CA VAL A 125 17.16 4.06 5.87
C VAL A 125 17.64 5.26 6.67
N ALA A 126 16.83 5.76 7.60
CA ALA A 126 17.20 6.89 8.46
C ALA A 126 18.46 6.57 9.29
N GLN A 127 18.52 5.38 9.90
CA GLN A 127 19.68 4.93 10.67
C GLN A 127 20.95 4.80 9.80
N ALA A 128 20.82 4.25 8.58
CA ALA A 128 21.92 4.15 7.64
C ALA A 128 22.44 5.53 7.19
N ARG A 129 21.55 6.52 7.03
CA ARG A 129 21.92 7.90 6.71
C ARG A 129 22.61 8.61 7.89
N ALA A 130 22.12 8.40 9.13
CA ALA A 130 22.73 8.94 10.33
C ALA A 130 24.15 8.40 10.56
N THR A 131 24.33 7.08 10.42
CA THR A 131 25.67 6.46 10.51
C THR A 131 26.61 6.97 9.42
N ALA A 132 26.14 7.13 8.18
CA ALA A 132 26.94 7.72 7.11
C ALA A 132 27.31 9.20 7.39
N ALA A 133 26.42 9.99 7.97
CA ALA A 133 26.71 11.36 8.37
C ALA A 133 27.77 11.43 9.48
N GLN A 134 27.68 10.57 10.50
CA GLN A 134 28.68 10.47 11.57
C GLN A 134 30.06 10.09 11.02
N LEU A 135 30.14 9.16 10.07
CA LEU A 135 31.40 8.77 9.44
C LEU A 135 32.04 9.93 8.67
N ARG A 136 31.24 10.76 7.98
CA ARG A 136 31.75 11.96 7.27
C ARG A 136 32.42 12.95 8.22
N VAL A 137 31.87 13.15 9.42
CA VAL A 137 32.49 14.01 10.45
C VAL A 137 33.88 13.48 10.82
N ARG A 138 34.03 12.16 10.98
CA ARG A 138 35.32 11.53 11.30
C ARG A 138 36.33 11.67 10.14
N THR A 139 35.89 11.49 8.90
CA THR A 139 36.76 11.67 7.72
C THR A 139 37.27 13.11 7.59
N LEU A 140 36.45 14.10 7.91
CA LEU A 140 36.89 15.50 7.92
C LEU A 140 37.92 15.78 9.01
N ALA A 141 37.78 15.16 10.20
CA ALA A 141 38.82 15.24 11.22
C ALA A 141 40.16 14.66 10.74
N ALA A 142 40.14 13.58 9.94
CA ALA A 142 41.35 13.03 9.33
C ALA A 142 41.98 13.94 8.26
N THR A 143 41.24 14.91 7.72
CA THR A 143 41.79 15.89 6.76
C THR A 143 42.74 16.87 7.43
N LEU A 144 42.61 17.10 8.74
CA LEU A 144 43.50 17.93 9.54
C LEU A 144 44.77 17.17 10.00
N ALA A 145 44.81 15.86 9.83
CA ALA A 145 45.95 15.02 10.15
C ALA A 145 47.00 15.06 9.02
N PRO A 146 48.28 14.80 9.30
CA PRO A 146 49.30 14.67 8.27
C PRO A 146 48.97 13.50 7.33
N LYS A 147 49.03 13.74 6.02
CA LYS A 147 48.86 12.73 4.98
C LYS A 147 50.23 12.14 4.65
N ILE A 148 50.30 10.82 4.52
CA ILE A 148 51.53 10.09 4.19
C ILE A 148 51.27 9.35 2.88
N ASP A 149 51.94 9.78 1.82
CA ASP A 149 51.83 9.19 0.49
C ASP A 149 53.05 8.33 0.19
N LEU A 150 52.84 7.05 -0.08
CA LEU A 150 53.87 6.11 -0.51
C LEU A 150 53.77 5.92 -2.02
N ASN A 151 54.75 6.42 -2.76
CA ASN A 151 54.85 6.22 -4.19
C ASN A 151 55.92 5.17 -4.49
N VAL A 152 55.53 4.09 -5.14
CA VAL A 152 56.42 3.02 -5.61
C VAL A 152 56.40 3.03 -7.13
N ARG A 153 57.57 3.15 -7.76
CA ARG A 153 57.70 3.16 -9.22
C ARG A 153 58.73 2.13 -9.66
N GLN A 154 58.36 1.32 -10.65
CA GLN A 154 59.27 0.44 -11.36
C GLN A 154 59.24 0.83 -12.84
N LEU A 155 60.38 1.25 -13.37
CA LEU A 155 60.55 1.58 -14.77
C LEU A 155 61.39 0.48 -15.43
N LEU A 156 60.86 -0.13 -16.49
CA LEU A 156 61.66 -0.92 -17.42
C LEU A 156 61.93 -0.06 -18.63
N ASN A 157 63.20 0.21 -18.88
CA ASN A 157 63.63 0.90 -20.09
C ASN A 157 64.41 -0.07 -20.96
N ASN A 158 63.90 -0.32 -22.16
CA ASN A 158 64.59 -1.11 -23.18
C ASN A 158 65.19 -0.16 -24.21
N HIS A 159 66.51 -0.10 -24.26
CA HIS A 159 67.22 0.60 -25.32
C HIS A 159 67.44 -0.33 -26.51
N THR A 160 66.97 0.05 -27.70
CA THR A 160 67.14 -0.68 -28.96
C THR A 160 68.39 -0.27 -29.74
N THR A 161 69.17 0.72 -29.27
CA THR A 161 70.49 1.04 -29.83
C THR A 161 71.54 0.06 -29.30
N PRO A 162 72.39 -0.53 -30.16
CA PRO A 162 73.37 -1.53 -29.74
C PRO A 162 74.46 -0.90 -28.86
N PRO A 163 74.85 -1.54 -27.73
CA PRO A 163 74.40 -2.85 -27.25
C PRO A 163 73.03 -2.80 -26.57
N GLN A 164 72.16 -3.78 -26.84
CA GLN A 164 70.86 -3.87 -26.18
C GLN A 164 71.05 -4.14 -24.69
N THR A 165 70.57 -3.21 -23.86
CA THR A 165 70.59 -3.35 -22.40
C THR A 165 69.19 -3.08 -21.86
N THR A 166 68.64 -4.03 -21.11
CA THR A 166 67.46 -3.80 -20.28
C THR A 166 67.92 -3.18 -18.97
N VAL A 167 67.55 -1.91 -18.74
CA VAL A 167 67.80 -1.25 -17.46
C VAL A 167 66.50 -1.24 -16.68
N GLN A 168 66.51 -1.93 -15.55
CA GLN A 168 65.41 -1.95 -14.60
C GLN A 168 65.71 -0.97 -13.47
N GLN A 169 64.91 0.08 -13.36
CA GLN A 169 65.00 1.04 -12.26
C GLN A 169 63.81 0.84 -11.32
N ARG A 170 64.09 0.72 -10.03
CA ARG A 170 63.08 0.70 -8.97
C ARG A 170 63.34 1.87 -8.05
N GLY A 171 62.29 2.60 -7.70
CA GLY A 171 62.35 3.71 -6.77
C GLY A 171 61.11 3.72 -5.89
N TRP A 172 61.29 4.14 -4.64
CA TRP A 172 60.19 4.44 -3.73
C TRP A 172 60.42 5.81 -3.11
N SER A 173 59.35 6.55 -2.84
CA SER A 173 59.41 7.85 -2.17
C SER A 173 58.23 7.97 -1.21
N ILE A 174 58.51 8.47 0.00
CA ILE A 174 57.48 8.81 0.98
C ILE A 174 57.34 10.33 1.00
N GLY A 175 56.14 10.83 0.70
CA GLY A 175 55.77 12.22 0.87
C GLY A 175 54.94 12.38 2.15
N VAL A 176 55.29 13.36 2.99
CA VAL A 176 54.43 13.77 4.11
C VAL A 176 53.95 15.17 3.83
N SER A 177 52.64 15.36 3.76
CA SER A 177 52.02 16.69 3.58
C SER A 177 51.10 16.98 4.77
N TRP A 178 51.27 18.15 5.38
CA TRP A 178 50.39 18.59 6.46
C TRP A 178 49.89 20.01 6.16
N ASP A 179 48.58 20.13 5.95
CA ASP A 179 47.92 21.41 5.76
C ASP A 179 47.66 22.05 7.13
N MET A 180 48.47 23.03 7.52
CA MET A 180 48.20 23.79 8.74
C MET A 180 47.01 24.74 8.50
N PRO A 181 45.91 24.62 9.27
CA PRO A 181 44.73 25.45 9.08
C PRO A 181 45.01 26.87 9.60
N LEU A 182 45.47 27.75 8.71
CA LEU A 182 45.71 29.17 9.02
C LEU A 182 44.43 30.04 8.92
N GLY A 183 43.29 29.44 8.54
CA GLY A 183 41.99 30.11 8.40
C GLY A 183 40.81 29.29 8.94
N GLY A 184 39.63 29.93 9.05
CA GLY A 184 38.42 29.34 9.65
C GLY A 184 37.65 28.33 8.79
N GLU A 185 38.01 28.16 7.52
CA GLU A 185 37.27 27.33 6.55
C GLU A 185 37.18 25.85 7.00
N ASN A 186 38.27 25.27 7.47
CA ASN A 186 38.30 23.87 7.90
C ASN A 186 37.45 23.64 9.17
N PHE A 187 37.42 24.62 10.07
CA PHE A 187 36.56 24.60 11.25
C PHE A 187 35.09 24.74 10.85
N ALA A 188 34.75 25.67 9.95
CA ALA A 188 33.39 25.85 9.44
C ALA A 188 32.86 24.60 8.73
N ARG A 189 33.67 23.94 7.88
CA ARG A 189 33.28 22.67 7.22
C ARG A 189 33.04 21.53 8.22
N ARG A 190 33.81 21.51 9.32
CA ARG A 190 33.60 20.55 10.41
C ARG A 190 32.30 20.83 11.15
N ASP A 191 32.06 22.08 11.52
CA ASP A 191 30.85 22.48 12.24
C ASP A 191 29.59 22.23 11.41
N GLU A 192 29.63 22.53 10.11
CA GLU A 192 28.56 22.17 9.17
C GLU A 192 28.31 20.66 9.16
N SER A 193 29.37 19.85 9.14
CA SER A 193 29.23 18.40 9.11
C SER A 193 28.71 17.83 10.45
N ILE A 194 29.09 18.42 11.57
CA ILE A 194 28.53 18.11 12.89
C ILE A 194 27.04 18.45 12.90
N SER A 195 26.66 19.63 12.41
CA SER A 195 25.26 20.05 12.30
C SER A 195 24.45 19.10 11.42
N ARG A 196 24.95 18.73 10.24
CA ARG A 196 24.32 17.72 9.35
C ARG A 196 24.20 16.35 10.03
N SER A 197 25.19 15.95 10.82
CA SER A 197 25.13 14.69 11.58
C SER A 197 24.11 14.75 12.71
N ALA A 198 23.97 15.88 13.41
CA ALA A 198 22.96 16.09 14.44
C ALA A 198 21.56 16.08 13.82
N GLN A 199 21.38 16.77 12.69
CA GLN A 199 20.14 16.74 11.93
C GLN A 199 19.74 15.30 11.52
N ALA A 200 20.69 14.52 11.00
CA ALA A 200 20.42 13.13 10.62
C ALA A 200 20.05 12.24 11.82
N GLN A 201 20.53 12.54 13.04
CA GLN A 201 20.12 11.82 14.26
C GLN A 201 18.70 12.21 14.67
N SER A 202 18.37 13.50 14.64
CA SER A 202 17.01 13.97 14.88
C SER A 202 16.02 13.40 13.86
N ASP A 203 16.44 13.16 12.61
CA ASP A 203 15.61 12.49 11.60
C ASP A 203 15.28 11.04 11.99
N VAL A 204 16.23 10.32 12.60
CA VAL A 204 16.01 8.95 13.11
C VAL A 204 14.99 8.96 14.25
N GLU A 205 15.18 9.84 15.23
CA GLU A 205 14.26 9.97 16.38
C GLU A 205 12.84 10.31 15.91
N ARG A 206 12.70 11.23 14.96
CA ARG A 206 11.41 11.58 14.35
C ARG A 206 10.79 10.39 13.63
N ALA A 207 11.57 9.66 12.83
CA ALA A 207 11.08 8.49 12.10
C ALA A 207 10.64 7.37 13.06
N GLU A 208 11.38 7.15 14.14
CA GLU A 208 11.05 6.16 15.17
C GLU A 208 9.77 6.52 15.93
N LEU A 209 9.65 7.76 16.39
CA LEU A 209 8.44 8.24 17.07
C LEU A 209 7.22 8.17 16.15
N ALA A 210 7.36 8.56 14.89
CA ALA A 210 6.27 8.48 13.90
C ALA A 210 5.85 7.03 13.65
N ALA A 211 6.79 6.12 13.40
CA ALA A 211 6.50 4.72 13.15
C ALA A 211 5.83 4.05 14.37
N ARG A 212 6.33 4.32 15.59
CA ARG A 212 5.74 3.80 16.84
C ARG A 212 4.33 4.35 17.06
N ALA A 213 4.13 5.66 16.93
CA ALA A 213 2.82 6.28 17.12
C ALA A 213 1.79 5.74 16.11
N GLU A 214 2.17 5.60 14.84
CA GLU A 214 1.30 5.04 13.81
C GLU A 214 0.96 3.58 14.13
N PHE A 215 1.96 2.77 14.48
CA PHE A 215 1.78 1.35 14.82
C PHE A 215 0.84 1.15 16.02
N GLU A 216 1.06 1.90 17.11
CA GLU A 216 0.20 1.85 18.30
C GLU A 216 -1.23 2.29 17.99
N SER A 217 -1.42 3.25 17.08
CA SER A 217 -2.76 3.69 16.67
C SER A 217 -3.52 2.65 15.83
N LEU A 218 -2.80 1.79 15.10
CA LEU A 218 -3.40 0.77 14.23
C LEU A 218 -3.99 -0.40 15.02
N THR A 219 -3.38 -0.78 16.14
CA THR A 219 -3.85 -1.91 16.96
C THR A 219 -5.32 -1.79 17.39
N PRO A 220 -5.76 -0.72 18.08
CA PRO A 220 -7.17 -0.54 18.44
C PRO A 220 -8.05 -0.35 17.21
N ARG A 221 -7.55 0.29 16.14
CA ARG A 221 -8.29 0.46 14.88
C ARG A 221 -8.61 -0.88 14.22
N ILE A 222 -7.65 -1.79 14.15
CA ILE A 222 -7.82 -3.14 13.59
C ILE A 222 -8.78 -3.95 14.44
N ALA A 223 -8.67 -3.88 15.77
CA ALA A 223 -9.61 -4.54 16.68
C ALA A 223 -11.05 -4.07 16.43
N ASN A 224 -11.27 -2.75 16.37
CA ASN A 224 -12.59 -2.16 16.09
C ASN A 224 -13.14 -2.58 14.72
N LEU A 225 -12.29 -2.59 13.67
CA LEU A 225 -12.69 -3.03 12.34
C LEU A 225 -13.07 -4.53 12.32
N ARG A 226 -12.34 -5.40 13.04
CA ARG A 226 -12.69 -6.82 13.18
C ARG A 226 -14.06 -7.00 13.84
N HIS A 227 -14.33 -6.25 14.91
CA HIS A 227 -15.64 -6.27 15.56
C HIS A 227 -16.75 -5.78 14.62
N ALA A 228 -16.53 -4.69 13.89
CA ALA A 228 -17.49 -4.16 12.92
C ALA A 228 -17.81 -5.17 11.81
N VAL A 229 -16.79 -5.82 11.22
CA VAL A 229 -16.96 -6.84 10.19
C VAL A 229 -17.74 -8.05 10.72
N SER A 230 -17.45 -8.52 11.95
CA SER A 230 -18.17 -9.62 12.58
C SER A 230 -19.65 -9.30 12.79
N ASN A 231 -19.95 -8.10 13.32
CA ASN A 231 -21.31 -7.63 13.53
C ASN A 231 -22.08 -7.50 12.21
N LEU A 232 -21.47 -6.89 11.19
CA LEU A 232 -22.09 -6.72 9.86
C LEU A 232 -22.31 -8.06 9.16
N THR A 233 -21.40 -9.02 9.29
CA THR A 233 -21.57 -10.38 8.74
C THR A 233 -22.77 -11.08 9.40
N THR A 234 -22.91 -10.94 10.72
CA THR A 234 -24.07 -11.47 11.44
C THR A 234 -25.36 -10.77 10.99
N GLN A 235 -25.33 -9.45 10.84
CA GLN A 235 -26.48 -8.67 10.37
C GLN A 235 -26.88 -9.04 8.93
N GLU A 236 -25.90 -9.28 8.06
CA GLU A 236 -26.13 -9.71 6.67
C GLU A 236 -26.91 -11.03 6.63
N SER A 237 -26.50 -12.03 7.42
CA SER A 237 -27.17 -13.33 7.47
C SER A 237 -28.65 -13.22 7.88
N LYS A 238 -28.95 -12.36 8.87
CA LYS A 238 -30.31 -12.10 9.35
C LYS A 238 -31.12 -11.31 8.33
N MET A 239 -30.52 -10.30 7.71
CA MET A 239 -31.18 -9.49 6.68
C MET A 239 -31.49 -10.33 5.44
N ALA A 240 -30.59 -11.24 5.04
CA ALA A 240 -30.85 -12.17 3.93
C ALA A 240 -32.07 -13.06 4.19
N GLN A 241 -32.27 -13.53 5.44
CA GLN A 241 -33.47 -14.26 5.82
C GLN A 241 -34.72 -13.37 5.76
N LEU A 242 -34.62 -12.13 6.24
CA LEU A 242 -35.73 -11.16 6.20
C LEU A 242 -36.15 -10.81 4.77
N VAL A 243 -35.20 -10.63 3.86
CA VAL A 243 -35.45 -10.37 2.44
C VAL A 243 -36.20 -11.56 1.80
N ARG A 244 -35.73 -12.79 2.05
CA ARG A 244 -36.43 -13.99 1.57
C ARG A 244 -37.86 -14.10 2.11
N ALA A 245 -38.05 -13.87 3.40
CA ALA A 245 -39.38 -13.88 4.02
C ALA A 245 -40.28 -12.76 3.46
N SER A 246 -39.73 -11.57 3.24
CA SER A 246 -40.45 -10.43 2.66
C SER A 246 -40.93 -10.73 1.24
N ASN A 247 -40.11 -11.43 0.44
CA ASN A 247 -40.51 -11.87 -0.90
C ASN A 247 -41.71 -12.83 -0.85
N ILE A 248 -41.65 -13.86 0.00
CA ILE A 248 -42.76 -14.82 0.17
C ILE A 248 -44.03 -14.11 0.66
N GLN A 249 -43.91 -13.14 1.58
CA GLN A 249 -45.06 -12.39 2.08
C GLN A 249 -45.66 -11.46 1.02
N PHE A 250 -44.84 -10.87 0.15
CA PHE A 250 -45.30 -10.06 -0.97
C PHE A 250 -46.07 -10.93 -1.98
N GLU A 251 -45.53 -12.09 -2.35
CA GLU A 251 -46.22 -13.05 -3.23
C GLU A 251 -47.56 -13.51 -2.63
N ALA A 252 -47.64 -13.63 -1.31
CA ALA A 252 -48.87 -13.95 -0.59
C ALA A 252 -49.82 -12.74 -0.37
N GLY A 253 -49.48 -11.55 -0.87
CA GLY A 253 -50.27 -10.32 -0.71
C GLY A 253 -50.31 -9.77 0.72
N ARG A 254 -49.41 -10.22 1.61
CA ARG A 254 -49.33 -9.79 3.02
C ARG A 254 -48.32 -8.66 3.26
N ARG A 255 -47.54 -8.31 2.25
CA ARG A 255 -46.52 -7.25 2.27
C ARG A 255 -46.81 -6.31 1.09
N ASN A 256 -46.58 -5.01 1.26
CA ASN A 256 -46.74 -4.07 0.16
C ASN A 256 -45.44 -3.96 -0.68
N LEU A 257 -45.57 -3.41 -1.89
CA LEU A 257 -44.47 -3.24 -2.84
C LEU A 257 -43.34 -2.36 -2.27
N GLN A 258 -43.71 -1.27 -1.59
CA GLN A 258 -42.74 -0.36 -0.99
C GLN A 258 -41.84 -1.06 0.04
N GLN A 259 -42.38 -1.94 0.88
CA GLN A 259 -41.63 -2.64 1.91
C GLN A 259 -40.65 -3.66 1.34
N ILE A 260 -40.97 -4.31 0.20
CA ILE A 260 -40.05 -5.24 -0.44
C ILE A 260 -38.86 -4.48 -1.06
N ILE A 261 -39.13 -3.39 -1.79
CA ILE A 261 -38.10 -2.51 -2.36
C ILE A 261 -37.17 -2.00 -1.24
N GLN A 262 -37.73 -1.45 -0.17
CA GLN A 262 -36.96 -0.97 0.99
C GLN A 262 -36.10 -2.07 1.64
N SER A 263 -36.59 -3.31 1.67
CA SER A 263 -35.83 -4.43 2.22
C SER A 263 -34.63 -4.79 1.36
N TRP A 264 -34.77 -4.75 0.03
CA TRP A 264 -33.69 -5.00 -0.92
C TRP A 264 -32.64 -3.90 -0.90
N ASP A 265 -33.07 -2.64 -0.82
CA ASP A 265 -32.16 -1.49 -0.68
C ASP A 265 -31.37 -1.55 0.62
N SER A 266 -32.05 -1.88 1.72
CA SER A 266 -31.40 -2.04 3.03
C SER A 266 -30.36 -3.18 3.00
N TYR A 267 -30.68 -4.28 2.30
CA TYR A 267 -29.77 -5.40 2.16
C TYR A 267 -28.56 -5.06 1.29
N PHE A 268 -28.76 -4.43 0.13
CA PHE A 268 -27.68 -3.97 -0.73
C PHE A 268 -26.75 -2.98 -0.02
N ASN A 269 -27.32 -1.98 0.67
CA ASN A 269 -26.53 -1.03 1.47
C ASN A 269 -25.72 -1.71 2.58
N LEU A 270 -26.27 -2.75 3.20
CA LEU A 270 -25.56 -3.54 4.21
C LEU A 270 -24.39 -4.31 3.58
N GLN A 271 -24.58 -4.92 2.41
CA GLN A 271 -23.50 -5.61 1.68
C GLN A 271 -22.38 -4.65 1.29
N GLN A 272 -22.73 -3.49 0.73
CA GLN A 272 -21.74 -2.45 0.39
C GLN A 272 -20.93 -2.03 1.61
N ARG A 273 -21.59 -1.77 2.75
CA ARG A 273 -20.91 -1.45 4.02
C ARG A 273 -19.99 -2.59 4.48
N LEU A 274 -20.42 -3.84 4.36
CA LEU A 274 -19.61 -5.00 4.74
C LEU A 274 -18.35 -5.12 3.87
N HIS A 275 -18.47 -4.96 2.54
CA HIS A 275 -17.34 -4.96 1.63
C HIS A 275 -16.36 -3.83 1.92
N GLU A 276 -16.87 -2.62 2.21
CA GLU A 276 -16.08 -1.46 2.60
C GLU A 276 -15.31 -1.70 3.92
N GLN A 277 -15.96 -2.25 4.94
CA GLN A 277 -15.30 -2.54 6.22
C GLN A 277 -14.25 -3.64 6.10
N ARG A 278 -14.50 -4.69 5.30
CA ARG A 278 -13.52 -5.74 5.01
C ARG A 278 -12.28 -5.16 4.31
N HIS A 279 -12.49 -4.27 3.35
CA HIS A 279 -11.40 -3.59 2.67
C HIS A 279 -10.60 -2.68 3.63
N LYS A 280 -11.26 -1.87 4.47
CA LYS A 280 -10.57 -1.06 5.51
C LYS A 280 -9.77 -1.91 6.49
N LEU A 281 -10.30 -3.07 6.88
CA LEU A 281 -9.59 -4.02 7.73
C LEU A 281 -8.33 -4.55 7.03
N PHE A 282 -8.45 -4.94 5.77
CA PHE A 282 -7.33 -5.41 4.96
C PHE A 282 -6.24 -4.34 4.83
N LEU A 283 -6.59 -3.10 4.48
CA LEU A 283 -5.62 -2.00 4.37
C LEU A 283 -4.91 -1.71 5.70
N ALA A 284 -5.66 -1.69 6.81
CA ALA A 284 -5.06 -1.47 8.14
C ALA A 284 -4.09 -2.59 8.53
N GLN A 285 -4.44 -3.84 8.21
CA GLN A 285 -3.58 -5.01 8.41
C GLN A 285 -2.31 -4.96 7.56
N MET A 286 -2.42 -4.60 6.27
CA MET A 286 -1.23 -4.37 5.42
C MET A 286 -0.34 -3.28 5.97
N ARG A 287 -0.94 -2.16 6.39
CA ARG A 287 -0.19 -1.03 6.93
C ARG A 287 0.57 -1.42 8.19
N GLN A 288 -0.05 -2.23 9.06
CA GLN A 288 0.62 -2.75 10.26
C GLN A 288 1.83 -3.65 9.89
N LEU A 289 1.68 -4.53 8.89
CA LEU A 289 2.76 -5.38 8.39
C LEU A 289 3.88 -4.58 7.69
N SER A 290 3.53 -3.52 6.94
CA SER A 290 4.47 -2.58 6.32
C SER A 290 5.31 -1.86 7.38
N LEU A 291 4.66 -1.32 8.42
CA LEU A 291 5.36 -0.67 9.54
C LEU A 291 6.25 -1.64 10.34
N ALA A 292 5.90 -2.91 10.38
CA ALA A 292 6.71 -3.96 10.99
C ALA A 292 7.83 -4.48 10.09
N GLY A 293 7.90 -4.07 8.82
CA GLY A 293 8.87 -4.59 7.84
C GLY A 293 8.64 -6.06 7.47
N GLN A 294 7.39 -6.54 7.55
CA GLN A 294 6.98 -7.93 7.29
C GLN A 294 6.06 -8.07 6.08
N LEU A 295 5.71 -6.96 5.41
CA LEU A 295 4.77 -6.97 4.28
C LEU A 295 5.26 -7.89 3.14
N LEU A 296 6.52 -7.76 2.73
CA LEU A 296 7.08 -8.59 1.66
C LEU A 296 7.03 -10.08 1.99
N GLU A 297 7.32 -10.44 3.25
CA GLU A 297 7.21 -11.83 3.73
C GLU A 297 5.76 -12.33 3.67
N SER A 298 4.80 -11.52 4.13
CA SER A 298 3.38 -11.90 4.16
C SER A 298 2.75 -12.08 2.77
N VAL A 299 3.30 -11.43 1.74
CA VAL A 299 2.84 -11.55 0.34
C VAL A 299 3.65 -12.63 -0.42
N GLY A 300 4.64 -13.26 0.22
CA GLY A 300 5.50 -14.28 -0.42
C GLY A 300 6.56 -13.69 -1.36
N LEU A 301 6.88 -12.40 -1.21
CA LEU A 301 7.89 -11.66 -1.97
C LEU A 301 9.16 -11.38 -1.14
N ALA A 302 9.37 -12.16 -0.08
CA ALA A 302 10.61 -12.12 0.70
C ALA A 302 11.84 -12.34 -0.21
N PRO A 303 12.96 -11.65 0.04
CA PRO A 303 14.20 -11.84 -0.71
C PRO A 303 14.77 -13.25 -0.59
#